data_AF-A0A3B0UI24-F1
#
_entry.id   AF-A0A3B0UI24-F1
#
_cell.length_a   1.000
_cell.length_b   1.000
_cell.length_c   1.000
_cell.angle_alpha   90.00
_cell.angle_beta   90.00
_cell.angle_gamma   90.00
#
_symmetry.space_group_name_H-M   'P 1'
#
loop_
_entity.id
_entity.type
_entity.pdbx_description
1 polymer ?
#
loop_
_entity_poly.entity_id
_entity_poly.type
_entity_poly.pdbx_seq_one_letter_code
_entity_poly.pdbx_strand_id
1 'polypeptide(L)'
;MNKLIILAIFQFLASTVFAQEYKSYYSSGKLKEVGMSVNGKATGQVKVYHENGTLAEIGNFLNGEKTGEWKAFNLNSNLIAAV
;
A
#
# COMPACT_ATOMS: atom_id res chain seq x y z
N MET A 1 -24.58 -35.59 5.82
CA MET A 1 -23.69 -34.55 5.27
C MET A 1 -22.30 -34.77 5.83
N ASN A 2 -21.34 -35.21 4.99
CA ASN A 2 -20.06 -35.75 5.45
C ASN A 2 -19.17 -34.64 6.04
N LYS A 3 -18.64 -34.86 7.26
CA LYS A 3 -17.72 -33.95 7.94
C LYS A 3 -16.50 -33.55 7.07
N LEU A 4 -16.10 -34.42 6.12
CA LEU A 4 -15.04 -34.13 5.14
C LEU A 4 -15.34 -32.94 4.21
N ILE A 5 -16.60 -32.71 3.83
CA ILE A 5 -16.96 -31.61 2.91
C ILE A 5 -16.86 -30.26 3.63
N ILE A 6 -17.18 -30.22 4.93
CA ILE A 6 -17.12 -29.00 5.75
C ILE A 6 -15.66 -28.58 6.00
N LEU A 7 -14.76 -29.54 6.23
CA LEU A 7 -13.32 -29.27 6.40
C LEU A 7 -12.65 -28.72 5.14
N ALA A 8 -13.03 -29.20 3.95
CA ALA A 8 -12.49 -28.71 2.68
C ALA A 8 -12.92 -27.26 2.37
N ILE A 9 -14.14 -26.86 2.73
CA ILE A 9 -14.64 -25.48 2.56
C ILE A 9 -13.92 -24.51 3.51
N PHE A 10 -13.60 -24.96 4.72
CA PHE A 10 -12.87 -24.14 5.70
C PHE A 10 -11.41 -23.89 5.32
N GLN A 11 -10.75 -24.85 4.64
CA GLN A 11 -9.39 -24.67 4.12
C GLN A 11 -9.31 -23.69 2.94
N PHE A 12 -10.40 -23.54 2.17
CA PHE A 12 -10.43 -22.62 1.03
C PHE A 12 -10.70 -21.15 1.45
N LEU A 13 -11.32 -20.92 2.60
CA LEU A 13 -11.53 -19.58 3.17
C LEU A 13 -10.24 -18.96 3.73
N ALA A 14 -9.30 -19.78 4.21
CA ALA A 14 -8.08 -19.33 4.89
C ALA A 14 -6.98 -18.78 3.95
N SER A 15 -7.10 -18.98 2.64
CA SER A 15 -6.06 -18.61 1.66
C SER A 15 -6.36 -17.32 0.89
N THR A 16 -7.45 -16.62 1.20
CA THR A 16 -7.76 -15.35 0.56
C THR A 16 -7.06 -14.19 1.27
N VAL A 17 -5.81 -13.96 0.88
CA VAL A 17 -5.04 -12.80 1.30
C VAL A 17 -5.54 -11.58 0.51
N PHE A 18 -6.54 -10.89 1.06
CA PHE A 18 -7.03 -9.65 0.48
C PHE A 18 -6.09 -8.50 0.84
N ALA A 19 -5.67 -7.74 -0.18
CA ALA A 19 -5.01 -6.47 0.05
C ALA A 19 -6.02 -5.46 0.64
N GLN A 20 -5.61 -4.76 1.69
CA GLN A 20 -6.37 -3.69 2.34
C GLN A 20 -5.74 -2.34 2.03
N GLU A 21 -6.54 -1.39 1.55
CA GLU A 21 -6.11 0.00 1.41
C GLU A 21 -5.84 0.60 2.79
N TYR A 22 -4.69 1.25 2.94
CA TYR A 22 -4.37 2.06 4.10
C TYR A 22 -4.17 3.51 3.70
N LYS A 23 -4.48 4.41 4.63
CA LYS A 23 -4.22 5.85 4.51
C LYS A 23 -3.60 6.35 5.80
N SER A 24 -2.60 7.22 5.66
CA SER A 24 -2.09 8.02 6.77
C SER A 24 -2.30 9.51 6.47
N TYR A 25 -2.39 10.30 7.53
CA TYR A 25 -2.71 11.71 7.45
C TYR A 25 -1.70 12.54 8.24
N TYR A 26 -1.48 13.78 7.81
CA TYR A 26 -0.80 14.80 8.60
C TYR A 26 -1.64 15.19 9.83
N SER A 27 -1.03 15.90 10.79
CA SER A 27 -1.75 16.47 11.95
C SER A 27 -2.85 17.44 11.53
N SER A 28 -2.73 18.07 10.36
CA SER A 28 -3.76 18.91 9.74
C SER A 28 -4.96 18.13 9.19
N GLY A 29 -4.90 16.79 9.17
CA GLY A 29 -5.93 15.91 8.59
C GLY A 29 -5.80 15.71 7.08
N LYS A 30 -4.82 16.33 6.42
CA LYS A 30 -4.57 16.14 4.98
C LYS A 30 -3.91 14.79 4.71
N LEU A 31 -4.22 14.20 3.56
CA LEU A 31 -3.67 12.90 3.15
C LEU A 31 -2.14 12.99 3.03
N LYS A 32 -1.44 12.08 3.71
CA LYS A 32 0.01 11.96 3.70
C LYS A 32 0.46 10.78 2.84
N GLU A 33 -0.20 9.63 2.97
CA GLU A 33 0.20 8.42 2.26
C GLU A 33 -1.02 7.55 1.98
N VAL A 34 -1.02 6.88 0.84
CA VAL A 34 -1.98 5.86 0.48
C VAL A 34 -1.29 4.70 -0.21
N GLY A 35 -1.71 3.49 0.12
CA GLY A 35 -1.17 2.27 -0.44
C GLY A 35 -2.04 1.06 -0.13
N MET A 36 -1.56 -0.11 -0.53
CA MET A 36 -2.18 -1.39 -0.21
C MET A 36 -1.31 -2.15 0.78
N SER A 37 -1.93 -2.93 1.65
CA SER A 37 -1.24 -3.78 2.60
C SER A 37 -1.82 -5.19 2.62
N VAL A 38 -0.96 -6.17 2.82
CA VAL A 38 -1.30 -7.59 2.96
C VAL A 38 -0.72 -8.05 4.28
N ASN A 39 -1.57 -8.57 5.19
CA ASN A 39 -1.16 -8.98 6.53
C ASN A 39 -0.34 -7.90 7.28
N GLY A 40 -0.74 -6.63 7.14
CA GLY A 40 -0.07 -5.49 7.77
C GLY A 40 1.23 -5.04 7.09
N LYS A 41 1.65 -5.68 5.99
CA LYS A 41 2.85 -5.29 5.21
C LYS A 41 2.45 -4.57 3.93
N ALA A 42 3.04 -3.40 3.67
CA ALA A 42 2.79 -2.66 2.43
C ALA A 42 3.14 -3.49 1.19
N THR A 43 2.32 -3.38 0.15
CA THR A 43 2.49 -4.10 -1.11
C THR A 43 1.93 -3.28 -2.27
N GLY A 44 2.53 -3.41 -3.46
CA GLY A 44 2.13 -2.67 -4.65
C GLY A 44 2.50 -1.19 -4.58
N GLN A 45 1.82 -0.37 -5.38
CA GLN A 45 2.14 1.04 -5.52
C GLN A 45 1.72 1.83 -4.26
N VAL A 46 2.65 2.62 -3.74
CA VAL A 46 2.42 3.57 -2.66
C VAL A 46 2.65 4.98 -3.18
N LYS A 47 1.78 5.89 -2.76
CA LYS A 47 1.89 7.34 -3.04
C LYS A 47 1.99 8.09 -1.73
N VAL A 48 3.01 8.94 -1.63
CA VAL A 48 3.19 9.89 -0.53
C VAL A 48 2.92 11.28 -1.09
N TYR A 49 2.22 12.12 -0.34
CA TYR A 49 1.88 13.49 -0.71
C TYR A 49 2.51 14.47 0.27
N HIS A 50 2.85 15.65 -0.23
CA HIS A 50 3.19 16.81 0.57
C HIS A 50 1.93 17.34 1.29
N GLU A 51 2.11 18.14 2.33
CA GLU A 51 0.98 18.73 3.07
C GLU A 51 0.15 19.74 2.26
N ASN A 52 0.64 20.22 1.12
CA ASN A 52 -0.16 20.99 0.16
C ASN A 52 -1.02 20.10 -0.76
N GLY A 53 -0.90 18.77 -0.67
CA GLY A 53 -1.61 17.78 -1.48
C GLY A 53 -0.91 17.38 -2.78
N THR A 54 0.25 17.96 -3.12
CA THR A 54 1.00 17.53 -4.31
C THR A 54 1.75 16.22 -4.05
N LEU A 55 1.99 15.43 -5.09
CA LEU A 55 2.70 14.17 -4.97
C LEU A 55 4.14 14.43 -4.49
N ALA A 56 4.56 13.75 -3.43
CA ALA A 56 5.91 13.83 -2.89
C ALA A 56 6.76 12.64 -3.34
N GLU A 57 6.24 11.42 -3.20
CA GLU A 57 6.93 10.20 -3.60
C GLU A 57 5.95 9.20 -4.21
N ILE A 58 6.46 8.39 -5.14
CA ILE A 58 5.75 7.22 -5.66
C ILE A 58 6.74 6.09 -5.93
N GLY A 59 6.34 4.88 -5.57
CA GLY A 59 7.13 3.68 -5.79
C GLY A 59 6.32 2.45 -5.44
N ASN A 60 6.97 1.29 -5.42
CA ASN A 60 6.33 0.04 -5.04
C ASN A 60 6.93 -0.52 -3.75
N PHE A 61 6.09 -1.25 -3.03
CA PHE A 61 6.51 -2.12 -1.94
C PHE A 61 6.24 -3.58 -2.29
N LEU A 62 7.08 -4.47 -1.77
CA LEU A 62 6.85 -5.91 -1.74
C LEU A 62 7.14 -6.41 -0.33
N ASN A 63 6.15 -6.99 0.34
CA ASN A 63 6.28 -7.51 1.70
C ASN A 63 6.84 -6.49 2.73
N GLY A 64 6.49 -5.21 2.57
CA GLY A 64 6.95 -4.13 3.45
C GLY A 64 8.29 -3.52 3.08
N GLU A 65 8.95 -3.99 2.01
CA GLU A 65 10.22 -3.43 1.52
C GLU A 65 10.04 -2.66 0.21
N LYS A 66 10.75 -1.53 0.07
CA LYS A 66 10.75 -0.73 -1.16
C LYS A 66 11.32 -1.57 -2.32
N THR A 67 10.64 -1.57 -3.46
CA THR A 67 11.08 -2.27 -4.68
C THR A 67 10.88 -1.42 -5.93
N GLY A 68 11.73 -1.68 -6.93
CA GLY A 68 11.75 -0.93 -8.19
C GLY A 68 12.19 0.51 -8.01
N GLU A 69 11.93 1.30 -9.05
CA GLU A 69 12.26 2.73 -9.07
C GLU A 69 11.33 3.53 -8.15
N TRP A 70 11.93 4.40 -7.33
CA TRP A 70 11.26 5.37 -6.49
C TRP A 70 11.48 6.77 -7.01
N LYS A 71 10.38 7.49 -7.29
CA LYS A 71 10.41 8.86 -7.79
C LYS A 71 10.02 9.83 -6.69
N ALA A 72 10.82 10.88 -6.52
CA ALA A 72 10.55 11.97 -5.60
C ALA A 72 10.30 13.27 -6.37
N PHE A 73 9.32 14.04 -5.93
CA PHE A 73 8.89 15.29 -6.54
C PHE A 73 8.91 16.42 -5.51
N ASN A 74 9.21 17.64 -5.96
CA ASN A 74 9.10 18.82 -5.11
C ASN A 74 7.65 19.33 -5.00
N LEU A 75 7.44 20.40 -4.22
CA LEU A 75 6.12 20.98 -3.98
C LEU A 75 5.38 21.44 -5.25
N ASN A 76 6.12 21.68 -6.34
CA ASN A 76 5.60 22.09 -7.65
C ASN A 76 5.42 20.90 -8.62
N SER A 77 5.45 19.66 -8.11
CA SER A 77 5.31 18.43 -8.88
C SER A 77 6.45 18.16 -9.89
N ASN A 78 7.60 18.83 -9.76
CA ASN A 78 8.77 18.56 -10.60
C ASN A 78 9.57 17.39 -10.01
N LEU A 79 9.97 16.45 -10.87
CA LEU A 79 10.82 15.32 -10.50
C LEU A 79 12.19 15.84 -10.03
N ILE A 80 12.62 15.41 -8.86
CA ILE A 80 13.92 15.81 -8.26
C ILE A 80 14.84 14.62 -8.02
N ALA A 81 14.31 13.40 -7.91
CA ALA A 81 15.11 12.18 -7.79
C ALA A 81 14.35 10.96 -8.32
N ALA A 82 15.12 9.99 -8.82
CA ALA A 82 14.68 8.65 -9.18
C ALA A 82 15.77 7.67 -8.73
N VAL A 83 15.42 6.67 -7.91
CA VAL A 83 16.35 5.68 -7.33
C VAL A 83 15.86 4.28 -7.56
#